data_AF-A0A519XZE1-F1
#
_entry.id   AF-A0A519XZE1-F1
#
_cell.length_a   1.000
_cell.length_b   1.000
_cell.length_c   1.000
_cell.angle_alpha   90.00
_cell.angle_beta   90.00
_cell.angle_gamma   90.00
#
_symmetry.space_group_name_H-M   'P 1'
#
loop_
_entity.id
_entity.type
_entity.pdbx_description
1 polymer ?
#
loop_
_entity_poly.entity_id
_entity_poly.type
_entity_poly.pdbx_seq_one_letter_code
_entity_poly.pdbx_strand_id
1 'polypeptide(L)'
;MTKKLLLLLLLPLLAFAPAGDRPAYRLFTAQGQPADYDQMLAQLAQADVVLFGEQHNDPIAHWLEVQVTKDLAKLKGPGQLVLGLEMFERDVQPLATQY
;
A
#
# COMPACT_ATOMS: atom_id res chain seq x y z
N MET A 1 19.21 24.47 42.83
CA MET A 1 19.52 24.64 41.39
C MET A 1 19.51 23.32 40.62
N THR A 2 19.98 22.22 41.21
CA THR A 2 20.04 20.86 40.61
C THR A 2 18.70 20.29 40.14
N LYS A 3 17.59 20.47 40.88
CA LYS A 3 16.26 19.97 40.44
C LYS A 3 15.71 20.68 39.19
N LYS A 4 16.02 21.96 38.99
CA LYS A 4 15.63 22.72 37.79
C LYS A 4 16.45 22.30 36.56
N LEU A 5 17.72 21.95 36.76
CA LEU A 5 18.60 21.42 35.72
C LEU A 5 18.14 20.03 35.25
N LEU A 6 17.68 19.19 36.20
CA LEU A 6 17.10 17.88 35.91
C LEU A 6 15.81 17.99 35.08
N LEU A 7 14.97 18.99 35.37
CA LEU A 7 13.74 19.26 34.61
C LEU A 7 14.04 19.72 33.17
N LEU A 8 15.11 20.50 32.99
CA LEU A 8 15.58 20.96 31.68
C LEU A 8 16.13 19.81 30.82
N LEU A 9 16.76 18.82 31.46
CA LEU A 9 17.30 17.61 30.80
C LEU A 9 16.22 16.63 30.35
N LEU A 10 15.02 16.67 30.95
CA LEU A 10 13.89 15.79 30.61
C LEU A 10 12.99 16.38 29.50
N LEU A 11 13.11 17.67 29.19
CA LEU A 11 12.34 18.36 28.15
C LEU A 11 12.44 17.75 26.73
N PRO A 12 13.61 17.28 26.24
CA PRO A 12 13.72 16.73 24.89
C PRO A 12 13.06 15.35 24.71
N LEU A 13 12.75 14.62 25.80
CA LEU A 13 12.02 13.34 25.69
C LEU A 13 10.55 13.52 25.29
N LEU A 14 9.98 14.72 25.47
CA LEU A 14 8.60 15.03 25.05
C LEU A 14 8.49 15.41 23.57
N ALA A 15 9.62 15.63 22.88
CA ALA A 15 9.64 16.04 21.47
C ALA A 15 9.57 14.87 20.47
N PHE A 16 9.77 13.62 20.93
CA PHE A 16 9.65 12.43 20.11
C PHE A 16 8.22 11.86 20.18
N ALA A 17 7.25 12.60 19.66
CA ALA A 17 6.03 11.96 19.20
C ALA A 17 6.34 11.34 17.83
N PRO A 18 6.15 10.02 17.61
CA PRO A 18 6.19 9.50 16.26
C PRO A 18 5.16 10.29 15.45
N ALA A 19 5.60 10.90 14.36
CA ALA A 19 4.67 11.50 13.41
C ALA A 19 3.78 10.37 12.92
N GLY A 20 2.58 10.26 13.47
CA GLY A 20 1.61 9.26 13.05
C GLY A 20 1.42 9.43 11.54
N ASP A 21 1.60 8.35 10.81
CA ASP A 21 1.49 8.38 9.36
C ASP A 21 0.07 8.87 9.00
N ARG A 22 -0.02 9.87 8.13
CA ARG A 22 -1.29 10.44 7.68
C ARG A 22 -1.43 10.13 6.19
N PRO A 23 -1.67 8.86 5.84
CA PRO A 23 -1.77 8.48 4.45
C PRO A 23 -2.94 9.22 3.78
N ALA A 24 -2.78 9.52 2.50
CA ALA A 24 -3.83 10.12 1.67
C ALA A 24 -4.98 9.15 1.34
N TYR A 25 -4.92 7.92 1.87
CA TYR A 25 -5.91 6.86 1.68
C TYR A 25 -6.25 6.21 3.02
N ARG A 26 -7.39 5.53 3.05
CA ARG A 26 -7.77 4.61 4.14
C ARG A 26 -8.36 3.35 3.53
N LEU A 27 -8.06 2.22 4.14
CA LEU A 27 -8.59 0.92 3.73
C LEU A 27 -9.66 0.47 4.71
N PHE A 28 -10.67 -0.19 4.17
CA PHE A 28 -11.77 -0.73 4.95
C PHE A 28 -12.14 -2.13 4.46
N THR A 29 -12.59 -2.97 5.38
CA THR A 29 -13.21 -4.25 5.06
C THR A 29 -14.62 -4.04 4.49
N ALA A 30 -15.22 -5.10 3.95
CA ALA A 30 -16.60 -5.07 3.47
C ALA A 30 -17.63 -4.67 4.57
N GLN A 31 -17.28 -4.88 5.84
CA GLN A 31 -18.09 -4.48 7.01
C GLN A 31 -17.78 -3.03 7.48
N GLY A 32 -16.99 -2.28 6.72
CA GLY A 32 -16.61 -0.90 7.01
C GLY A 32 -15.60 -0.74 8.15
N GLN A 33 -14.93 -1.82 8.57
CA GLN A 33 -13.92 -1.74 9.62
C GLN A 33 -12.58 -1.30 9.01
N PRO A 34 -11.77 -0.48 9.70
CA PRO A 34 -10.43 -0.13 9.21
C PRO A 34 -9.61 -1.38 8.92
N ALA A 35 -8.97 -1.42 7.76
CA ALA A 35 -8.08 -2.49 7.35
C ALA A 35 -6.64 -1.99 7.34
N ASP A 36 -5.73 -2.88 7.72
CA ASP A 36 -4.29 -2.65 7.66
C ASP A 36 -3.75 -3.08 6.28
N TYR A 37 -2.81 -2.30 5.74
CA TYR A 37 -2.26 -2.52 4.40
C TYR A 37 -1.49 -3.85 4.30
N ASP A 38 -0.65 -4.15 5.28
CA ASP A 38 0.18 -5.37 5.27
C ASP A 38 -0.69 -6.61 5.48
N GLN A 39 -1.70 -6.53 6.34
CA GLN A 39 -2.69 -7.60 6.52
C GLN A 39 -3.48 -7.86 5.24
N MET A 40 -3.90 -6.80 4.54
CA MET A 40 -4.56 -6.92 3.24
C MET A 40 -3.63 -7.61 2.24
N LEU A 41 -2.37 -7.16 2.11
CA LEU A 41 -1.39 -7.76 1.19
C LEU A 41 -1.16 -9.25 1.47
N ALA A 42 -1.06 -9.64 2.75
CA ALA A 42 -0.88 -11.05 3.14
C ALA A 42 -2.08 -11.93 2.72
N GLN A 43 -3.30 -11.38 2.72
CA GLN A 43 -4.49 -12.07 2.22
C GLN A 43 -4.49 -12.14 0.69
N LEU A 44 -4.22 -11.02 0.01
CA LEU A 44 -4.16 -10.95 -1.45
C LEU A 44 -3.09 -11.90 -2.03
N ALA A 45 -1.96 -12.09 -1.34
CA ALA A 45 -0.90 -13.00 -1.76
C ALA A 45 -1.32 -14.48 -1.79
N GLN A 46 -2.35 -14.86 -1.03
CA GLN A 46 -2.90 -16.23 -0.99
C GLN A 46 -4.00 -16.46 -2.03
N ALA A 47 -4.55 -15.41 -2.62
CA ALA A 47 -5.57 -15.53 -3.66
C ALA A 47 -4.96 -15.98 -5.00
N ASP A 48 -5.72 -16.79 -5.74
CA ASP A 48 -5.41 -17.15 -7.12
C ASP A 48 -5.67 -15.98 -8.07
N VAL A 49 -6.73 -15.21 -7.82
CA VAL A 49 -7.13 -14.04 -8.61
C VAL A 49 -7.52 -12.90 -7.67
N VAL A 50 -6.97 -11.70 -7.93
CA VAL A 50 -7.33 -10.46 -7.25
C VAL A 50 -7.92 -9.51 -8.29
N LEU A 51 -9.12 -9.00 -8.02
CA LEU A 51 -9.75 -7.95 -8.83
C LEU A 51 -9.51 -6.62 -8.13
N PHE A 52 -8.76 -5.73 -8.79
CA PHE A 52 -8.54 -4.37 -8.33
C PHE A 52 -9.43 -3.44 -9.16
N GLY A 53 -10.39 -2.77 -8.52
CA GLY A 53 -11.29 -1.83 -9.18
C GLY A 53 -10.81 -0.40 -8.98
N GLU A 54 -10.93 0.42 -10.01
CA GLU A 54 -10.53 1.82 -9.98
C GLU A 54 -11.59 2.76 -10.56
N GLN A 55 -11.44 4.04 -10.26
CA GLN A 55 -12.01 5.12 -11.05
C GLN A 55 -10.89 5.67 -11.92
N HIS A 56 -11.00 5.61 -13.25
CA HIS A 56 -9.91 5.87 -14.22
C HIS A 56 -9.19 7.23 -14.14
N ASN A 57 -9.67 8.16 -13.33
CA ASN A 57 -9.09 9.49 -13.15
C ASN A 57 -8.77 9.78 -11.66
N ASP A 58 -8.70 8.74 -10.82
CA ASP A 58 -8.33 8.86 -9.41
C ASP A 58 -6.82 8.58 -9.24
N PRO A 59 -6.00 9.61 -9.00
CA PRO A 59 -4.56 9.43 -8.84
C PRO A 59 -4.19 8.59 -7.61
N ILE A 60 -5.02 8.55 -6.57
CA ILE A 60 -4.75 7.74 -5.37
C ILE A 60 -4.99 6.26 -5.69
N ALA A 61 -6.03 5.94 -6.46
CA ALA A 61 -6.28 4.58 -6.93
C ALA A 61 -5.10 4.06 -7.78
N HIS A 62 -4.70 4.82 -8.81
CA HIS A 62 -3.59 4.42 -9.69
C HIS A 62 -2.27 4.30 -8.91
N TRP A 63 -2.03 5.16 -7.92
CA TRP A 63 -0.87 5.04 -7.04
C TRP A 63 -0.91 3.76 -6.20
N LEU A 64 -2.08 3.41 -5.64
CA LEU A 64 -2.28 2.18 -4.87
C LEU A 64 -2.08 0.93 -5.72
N GLU A 65 -2.57 0.90 -6.97
CA GLU A 65 -2.33 -0.21 -7.90
C GLU A 65 -0.84 -0.48 -8.09
N VAL A 66 -0.05 0.57 -8.28
CA VAL A 66 1.40 0.47 -8.40
C VAL A 66 2.04 -0.06 -7.11
N GLN A 67 1.61 0.41 -5.93
CA GLN A 67 2.16 -0.08 -4.66
C GLN A 67 1.80 -1.56 -4.43
N VAL A 68 0.51 -1.90 -4.52
CA VAL A 68 0.02 -3.27 -4.29
C VAL A 68 0.67 -4.24 -5.26
N THR A 69 0.78 -3.89 -6.54
CA THR A 69 1.45 -4.70 -7.55
C THR A 69 2.91 -4.97 -7.18
N LYS A 70 3.67 -3.93 -6.81
CA LYS A 70 5.09 -4.06 -6.45
C LYS A 70 5.28 -4.93 -5.22
N ASP A 71 4.45 -4.76 -4.21
CA ASP A 71 4.60 -5.48 -2.96
C ASP A 71 4.10 -6.94 -3.08
N LEU A 72 3.04 -7.20 -3.84
CA LEU A 72 2.66 -8.56 -4.21
C LEU A 72 3.73 -9.27 -5.03
N ALA A 73 4.38 -8.58 -5.98
CA ALA A 73 5.48 -9.15 -6.76
C ALA A 73 6.66 -9.54 -5.87
N LYS A 74 7.00 -8.71 -4.87
CA LYS A 74 8.04 -9.03 -3.88
C LYS A 74 7.64 -10.24 -3.02
N LEU A 75 6.39 -10.29 -2.56
CA LEU A 75 5.90 -11.36 -1.67
C LEU A 75 5.81 -12.72 -2.38
N LYS A 76 5.29 -12.75 -3.63
CA LYS A 76 5.15 -14.01 -4.39
C LYS A 76 6.48 -14.45 -5.05
N GLY A 77 7.36 -13.51 -5.34
CA GLY A 77 8.64 -13.77 -6.00
C GLY A 77 8.58 -13.71 -7.54
N PRO A 78 9.75 -13.82 -8.20
CA PRO A 78 9.87 -13.57 -9.63
C PRO A 78 8.98 -14.48 -10.50
N GLY A 79 8.23 -13.89 -11.43
CA GLY A 79 7.40 -14.62 -12.39
C GLY A 79 6.14 -15.29 -11.81
N GLN A 80 5.82 -15.05 -10.53
CA GLN A 80 4.64 -15.63 -9.86
C GLN A 80 3.42 -14.69 -9.86
N LEU A 81 3.58 -13.45 -10.34
CA LEU A 81 2.50 -12.48 -10.47
C LEU A 81 2.32 -12.12 -11.95
N VAL A 82 1.08 -12.18 -12.42
CA VAL A 82 0.65 -11.74 -13.75
C VAL A 82 -0.38 -10.63 -13.56
N LEU A 83 -0.32 -9.59 -14.39
CA LEU A 83 -1.27 -8.49 -14.39
C LEU A 83 -2.19 -8.58 -15.61
N GLY A 84 -3.49 -8.50 -15.37
CA GLY A 84 -4.48 -8.21 -16.39
C GLY A 84 -4.85 -6.73 -16.35
N LEU A 85 -5.08 -6.11 -17.50
CA LEU A 85 -5.41 -4.70 -17.62
C LEU A 85 -6.68 -4.57 -18.46
N GLU A 86 -7.71 -3.90 -17.94
CA GLU A 86 -8.97 -3.67 -18.66
C GLU A 86 -8.74 -2.91 -19.98
N MET A 87 -7.76 -2.02 -20.00
CA MET A 87 -7.45 -1.10 -21.08
C MET A 87 -6.95 -1.79 -22.36
N PHE A 88 -6.57 -3.07 -22.28
CA PHE A 88 -6.08 -3.84 -23.42
C PHE A 88 -6.99 -5.02 -23.70
N GLU A 89 -7.51 -5.08 -24.93
CA GLU A 89 -8.15 -6.28 -25.43
C GLU A 89 -7.14 -7.43 -25.57
N ARG A 90 -7.62 -8.67 -25.46
CA ARG A 90 -6.76 -9.88 -25.44
C ARG A 90 -5.90 -10.03 -26.69
N ASP A 91 -6.36 -9.56 -27.84
CA ASP A 91 -5.63 -9.60 -29.10
C ASP A 91 -4.44 -8.63 -29.15
N VAL A 92 -4.36 -7.66 -28.23
CA VAL A 92 -3.23 -6.73 -28.09
C VAL A 92 -2.01 -7.39 -27.40
N GLN A 93 -2.16 -8.55 -26.77
CA GLN A 93 -1.09 -9.24 -26.03
C GLN A 93 0.25 -9.36 -26.80
N PRO A 94 0.29 -9.69 -28.11
CA PRO A 94 1.56 -9.79 -28.84
C PRO A 94 2.33 -8.46 -28.91
N LEU A 95 1.63 -7.32 -28.95
CA LEU A 95 2.25 -6.00 -28.94
C LEU A 95 2.65 -5.60 -27.52
N ALA A 96 1.77 -5.81 -26.53
CA ALA A 96 2.05 -5.49 -25.14
C ALA A 96 3.28 -6.25 -24.59
N THR A 97 3.48 -7.51 -25.01
CA THR A 97 4.61 -8.34 -24.61
C THR A 97 5.97 -7.82 -25.11
N GLN A 98 5.99 -6.91 -26.09
CA GLN A 98 7.21 -6.35 -26.65
C GLN A 98 7.77 -5.16 -25.85
N TYR A 99 6.99 -4.61 -24.91
CA TYR A 99 7.36 -3.48 -24.05
C TYR A 99 7.62 -3.94 -22.61
#